data_AF-A0A5P1E1I5-F1
#
_entry.id   AF-A0A5P1E1I5-F1
#
_cell.length_a   1.000
_cell.length_b   1.000
_cell.length_c   1.000
_cell.angle_alpha   90.00
_cell.angle_beta   90.00
_cell.angle_gamma   90.00
#
_symmetry.space_group_name_H-M   'P 1'
#
loop_
_entity.id
_entity.type
_entity.pdbx_description
1 polymer ?
#
loop_
_entity_poly.entity_id
_entity_poly.type
_entity_poly.pdbx_seq_one_letter_code
_entity_poly.pdbx_strand_id
1 'polypeptide(L)'
;MITMIVGEVANFAAYAFAPAILVTPLGALSIIISAALAHIILRERLHIFGSLGCVLCVVGSTTIVLHAPQEREIESVTEVWDLATEPAFLFYAALVMAAVFVLIFYFIPQYGQTHIMVYIGVCSLVGSLSVMSVKALGIALKLTFSGMNQLIYPQTWAFTIVVITCVITQMNYLNKALDTFNTAVVSPIYYVMFTSLTILASVIMFKDWDRQNPTQIMTEMCGFVTILSGTFLLHKTKDMVDGHSPSLSSRLPKHADEDGYSEGIPLRTQESFRLS
;
A
#
# COMPACT_ATOMS: atom_id res chain seq x y z
N MET A 1 -14.92 9.39 0.94
CA MET A 1 -14.87 8.75 2.28
C MET A 1 -15.73 7.49 2.35
N ILE A 2 -17.07 7.56 2.21
CA ILE A 2 -17.95 6.37 2.29
C ILE A 2 -17.52 5.24 1.34
N THR A 3 -17.25 5.55 0.07
CA THR A 3 -16.77 4.57 -0.94
C THR A 3 -15.46 3.89 -0.55
N MET A 4 -14.53 4.62 0.06
CA MET A 4 -13.26 4.08 0.56
C MET A 4 -13.49 3.11 1.73
N ILE A 5 -14.35 3.48 2.68
CA ILE A 5 -14.70 2.62 3.83
C ILE A 5 -15.36 1.32 3.34
N VAL A 6 -16.29 1.40 2.37
CA VAL A 6 -16.93 0.22 1.78
C VAL A 6 -15.92 -0.65 1.02
N GLY A 7 -14.99 -0.04 0.28
CA GLY A 7 -13.91 -0.75 -0.42
C GLY A 7 -12.99 -1.50 0.54
N GLU A 8 -12.56 -0.86 1.63
CA GLU A 8 -11.76 -1.50 2.67
C GLU A 8 -12.52 -2.64 3.37
N VAL A 9 -13.79 -2.45 3.73
CA VAL A 9 -14.61 -3.53 4.32
C VAL A 9 -14.75 -4.72 3.36
N ALA A 10 -14.90 -4.49 2.05
CA ALA A 10 -14.92 -5.55 1.05
C ALA A 10 -13.55 -6.25 0.89
N ASN A 11 -12.45 -5.49 0.95
CA ASN A 11 -11.08 -6.00 0.95
C ASN A 11 -10.81 -6.90 2.19
N PHE A 12 -11.24 -6.47 3.38
CA PHE A 12 -11.16 -7.28 4.59
C PHE A 12 -12.05 -8.52 4.54
N ALA A 13 -13.25 -8.43 3.97
CA ALA A 13 -14.10 -9.59 3.73
C ALA A 13 -13.40 -10.60 2.78
N ALA A 14 -12.67 -10.13 1.76
CA ALA A 14 -11.88 -11.00 0.90
C ALA A 14 -10.76 -11.72 1.69
N TYR A 15 -9.97 -11.00 2.51
CA TYR A 15 -8.94 -11.62 3.37
C TYR A 15 -9.50 -12.54 4.47
N ALA A 16 -10.77 -12.40 4.84
CA ALA A 16 -11.44 -13.25 5.80
C ALA A 16 -11.87 -14.61 5.19
N PHE A 17 -12.15 -14.66 3.88
CA PHE A 17 -12.68 -15.85 3.20
C PHE A 17 -11.73 -16.48 2.16
N ALA A 18 -10.62 -15.81 1.83
CA ALA A 18 -9.62 -16.30 0.88
C ALA A 18 -8.19 -16.01 1.37
N PRO A 19 -7.20 -16.84 0.99
CA PRO A 19 -5.82 -16.64 1.38
C PRO A 19 -5.29 -15.31 0.88
N ALA A 20 -4.44 -14.66 1.67
CA ALA A 20 -3.82 -13.39 1.32
C ALA A 20 -3.09 -13.45 -0.04
N ILE A 21 -2.49 -14.60 -0.37
CA ILE A 21 -1.78 -14.83 -1.63
C ILE A 21 -2.69 -14.85 -2.88
N LEU A 22 -4.00 -15.07 -2.72
CA LEU A 22 -5.00 -14.93 -3.80
C LEU A 22 -5.64 -13.54 -3.84
N VAL A 23 -5.88 -12.93 -2.67
CA VAL A 23 -6.48 -11.58 -2.57
C VAL A 23 -5.52 -10.50 -3.09
N THR A 24 -4.21 -10.66 -2.84
CA THR A 24 -3.21 -9.64 -3.23
C THR A 24 -3.08 -9.48 -4.76
N PRO A 25 -2.99 -10.55 -5.58
CA PRO A 25 -3.11 -10.48 -7.03
C PRO A 25 -4.39 -9.82 -7.55
N LEU A 26 -5.55 -10.07 -6.91
CA LEU A 26 -6.81 -9.41 -7.26
C LEU A 26 -6.74 -7.89 -7.05
N GLY A 27 -6.00 -7.45 -6.01
CA GLY A 27 -5.64 -6.05 -5.80
C GLY A 27 -4.89 -5.45 -7.00
N ALA A 28 -3.88 -6.13 -7.53
CA ALA A 28 -3.16 -5.68 -8.73
C ALA A 28 -4.06 -5.66 -9.99
N LEU A 29 -4.94 -6.65 -10.16
CA LEU A 29 -5.91 -6.66 -11.26
C LEU A 29 -6.88 -5.46 -11.20
N SER A 30 -7.23 -4.96 -10.01
CA SER A 30 -8.06 -3.74 -9.88
C SER A 30 -7.38 -2.48 -10.45
N ILE A 31 -6.05 -2.38 -10.34
CA ILE A 31 -5.25 -1.29 -10.93
C ILE A 31 -5.30 -1.38 -12.46
N ILE A 32 -5.21 -2.59 -13.02
CA ILE A 32 -5.34 -2.82 -14.48
C ILE A 32 -6.73 -2.41 -14.97
N ILE A 33 -7.80 -2.81 -14.26
CA ILE A 33 -9.17 -2.44 -14.61
C ILE A 33 -9.35 -0.92 -14.57
N SER A 34 -8.78 -0.25 -13.56
CA SER A 34 -8.79 1.22 -13.47
C SER A 34 -8.05 1.89 -14.63
N ALA A 35 -6.87 1.37 -15.02
CA ALA A 35 -6.11 1.87 -16.17
C ALA A 35 -6.82 1.62 -17.52
N ALA A 36 -7.47 0.47 -17.67
CA ALA A 36 -8.26 0.14 -18.86
C ALA A 36 -9.53 1.01 -18.97
N LEU A 37 -10.22 1.25 -17.85
CA LEU A 37 -11.35 2.18 -17.79
C LEU A 37 -10.91 3.62 -18.08
N ALA A 38 -9.76 4.07 -17.57
CA ALA A 38 -9.19 5.37 -17.91
C ALA A 38 -8.95 5.50 -19.43
N HIS A 39 -8.29 4.51 -20.04
CA HIS A 39 -8.07 4.47 -21.49
C HIS A 39 -9.37 4.54 -22.30
N ILE A 40 -10.40 3.79 -21.91
CA ILE A 40 -11.68 3.72 -22.63
C ILE A 40 -12.52 5.00 -22.44
N ILE A 41 -12.59 5.53 -21.21
CA ILE A 41 -13.48 6.63 -20.83
C ILE A 41 -12.83 8.00 -21.06
N LEU A 42 -11.56 8.20 -20.68
CA LEU A 42 -10.83 9.46 -20.88
C LEU A 42 -10.20 9.58 -22.27
N ARG A 43 -10.19 8.50 -23.08
CA ARG A 43 -9.50 8.42 -24.39
C ARG A 43 -7.99 8.72 -24.34
N GLU A 44 -7.35 8.57 -23.18
CA GLU A 44 -5.90 8.59 -23.08
C GLU A 44 -5.29 7.50 -23.97
N ARG A 45 -4.11 7.74 -24.57
CA ARG A 45 -3.42 6.74 -25.38
C ARG A 45 -2.55 5.87 -24.49
N LEU A 46 -2.91 4.60 -24.28
CA LEU A 46 -2.01 3.65 -23.61
C LEU A 46 -0.86 3.34 -24.56
N HIS A 47 0.31 3.90 -24.26
CA HIS A 47 1.55 3.59 -24.96
C HIS A 47 1.90 2.10 -24.81
N ILE A 48 2.76 1.57 -25.70
CA ILE A 48 3.11 0.14 -25.77
C ILE A 48 3.58 -0.40 -24.40
N PHE A 49 4.33 0.39 -23.64
CA PHE A 49 4.78 0.05 -22.29
C PHE A 49 3.63 -0.13 -21.28
N GLY A 50 2.53 0.61 -21.40
CA GLY A 50 1.35 0.45 -20.55
C GLY A 50 0.60 -0.84 -20.85
N SER A 51 0.46 -1.17 -22.15
CA SER A 51 -0.10 -2.47 -22.58
C SER A 51 0.76 -3.64 -22.09
N LEU A 52 2.09 -3.55 -22.23
CA LEU A 52 3.03 -4.56 -21.74
C LEU A 52 2.95 -4.72 -20.21
N GLY A 53 2.79 -3.62 -19.46
CA GLY A 53 2.62 -3.66 -18.01
C GLY A 53 1.31 -4.34 -17.59
N CYS A 54 0.21 -4.08 -18.29
CA CYS A 54 -1.06 -4.79 -18.07
C CYS A 54 -0.89 -6.31 -18.29
N VAL A 55 -0.23 -6.72 -19.39
CA VAL A 55 0.04 -8.14 -19.68
C VAL A 55 0.90 -8.78 -18.58
N LEU A 56 1.97 -8.10 -18.14
CA LEU A 56 2.82 -8.56 -17.04
C LEU A 56 2.02 -8.75 -15.74
N CYS A 57 1.17 -7.79 -15.36
CA CYS A 57 0.35 -7.93 -14.15
C CYS A 57 -0.70 -9.04 -14.26
N VAL A 58 -1.31 -9.26 -15.43
CA VAL A 58 -2.22 -10.39 -15.66
C VAL A 58 -1.49 -11.72 -15.56
N VAL A 59 -0.34 -11.87 -16.23
CA VAL A 59 0.48 -13.09 -16.18
C VAL A 59 0.97 -13.38 -14.77
N GLY A 60 1.53 -12.38 -14.07
CA GLY A 60 1.98 -12.54 -12.69
C GLY A 60 0.83 -12.93 -11.74
N SER A 61 -0.35 -12.31 -11.90
CA SER A 61 -1.52 -12.62 -11.08
C SER A 61 -2.04 -14.03 -11.34
N THR A 62 -2.14 -14.47 -12.60
CA THR A 62 -2.57 -15.84 -12.90
C THR A 62 -1.52 -16.88 -12.49
N THR A 63 -0.22 -16.59 -12.61
CA THR A 63 0.84 -17.47 -12.12
C THR A 63 0.73 -17.71 -10.61
N ILE A 64 0.51 -16.66 -9.80
CA ILE A 64 0.29 -16.80 -8.36
C ILE A 64 -0.99 -17.57 -8.07
N VAL A 65 -2.11 -17.23 -8.72
CA VAL A 65 -3.40 -17.91 -8.48
C VAL A 65 -3.36 -19.40 -8.82
N LEU A 66 -2.69 -19.79 -9.91
CA LEU A 66 -2.55 -21.18 -10.32
C LEU A 66 -1.62 -22.02 -9.43
N HIS A 67 -0.68 -21.38 -8.73
CA HIS A 67 0.28 -22.05 -7.86
C HIS A 67 0.06 -21.77 -6.37
N ALA A 68 -1.02 -21.09 -5.99
CA ALA A 68 -1.33 -20.83 -4.60
C ALA A 68 -1.51 -22.15 -3.83
N PRO A 69 -0.93 -22.29 -2.61
CA PRO A 69 -1.17 -23.45 -1.78
C PRO A 69 -2.65 -23.56 -1.45
N GLN A 70 -3.16 -24.79 -1.37
CA GLN A 70 -4.40 -25.01 -0.64
C GLN A 70 -4.17 -24.60 0.81
N GLU A 71 -5.03 -23.73 1.32
CA GLU A 71 -4.99 -23.37 2.74
C GLU A 71 -5.20 -24.62 3.60
N ARG A 72 -4.52 -24.66 4.75
CA ARG A 72 -4.90 -25.60 5.81
C ARG A 72 -6.37 -25.36 6.16
N GLU A 73 -7.16 -26.42 6.17
CA GLU A 73 -8.52 -26.40 6.73
C GLU A 73 -8.40 -26.29 8.26
N ILE A 74 -8.27 -25.06 8.74
CA ILE A 74 -8.22 -24.76 10.17
C ILE A 74 -9.66 -24.75 10.69
N GLU A 75 -10.02 -25.77 11.45
CA GLU A 75 -11.40 -26.00 11.91
C GLU A 75 -11.76 -25.22 13.18
N SER A 76 -10.81 -24.51 13.81
CA SER A 76 -11.06 -23.80 15.06
C SER A 76 -10.28 -22.48 15.22
N VAL A 77 -10.88 -21.51 15.93
CA VAL A 77 -10.20 -20.25 16.30
C VAL A 77 -9.13 -20.49 17.38
N THR A 78 -9.32 -21.52 18.21
CA THR A 78 -8.32 -21.99 19.16
C THR A 78 -7.03 -22.45 18.47
N GLU A 79 -7.13 -23.17 17.35
CA GLU A 79 -5.96 -23.57 16.57
C GLU A 79 -5.24 -22.35 15.95
N VAL A 80 -5.97 -21.38 15.40
CA VAL A 80 -5.35 -20.10 14.94
C VAL A 80 -4.71 -19.35 16.10
N TRP A 81 -5.34 -19.36 17.28
CA TRP A 81 -4.80 -18.72 18.48
C TRP A 81 -3.52 -19.40 18.97
N ASP A 82 -3.45 -20.74 18.93
CA ASP A 82 -2.26 -21.49 19.31
C ASP A 82 -1.11 -21.25 18.33
N LEU A 83 -1.39 -21.20 17.02
CA LEU A 83 -0.43 -20.77 15.98
C LEU A 83 0.06 -19.32 16.21
N ALA A 84 -0.85 -18.39 16.56
CA ALA A 84 -0.50 -17.00 16.85
C ALA A 84 0.24 -16.83 18.20
N THR A 85 0.04 -17.75 19.15
CA THR A 85 0.72 -17.77 20.46
C THR A 85 2.03 -18.56 20.41
N GLU A 86 2.36 -19.18 19.27
CA GLU A 86 3.62 -19.89 19.11
C GLU A 86 4.82 -18.92 19.19
N PRO A 87 5.92 -19.26 19.90
CA PRO A 87 7.07 -18.36 20.10
C PRO A 87 7.66 -17.77 18.82
N ALA A 88 7.59 -18.46 17.67
CA ALA A 88 8.07 -17.95 16.39
C ALA A 88 7.24 -16.74 15.90
N PHE A 89 5.90 -16.85 15.91
CA PHE A 89 5.03 -15.77 15.51
C PHE A 89 4.99 -14.64 16.55
N LEU A 90 5.01 -14.97 17.86
CA LEU A 90 5.12 -13.96 18.92
C LEU A 90 6.41 -13.14 18.81
N PHE A 91 7.55 -13.77 18.50
CA PHE A 91 8.81 -13.05 18.27
C PHE A 91 8.73 -12.14 17.05
N TYR A 92 8.17 -12.64 15.93
CA TYR A 92 7.93 -11.83 14.74
C TYR A 92 7.00 -10.64 15.03
N ALA A 93 5.86 -10.86 15.68
CA ALA A 93 4.91 -9.81 16.04
C ALA A 93 5.52 -8.78 16.99
N ALA A 94 6.32 -9.20 17.99
CA ALA A 94 7.04 -8.31 18.89
C ALA A 94 8.08 -7.47 18.13
N LEU A 95 8.83 -8.06 17.19
CA LEU A 95 9.78 -7.35 16.33
C LEU A 95 9.07 -6.33 15.43
N VAL A 96 7.96 -6.72 14.80
CA VAL A 96 7.13 -5.82 13.97
C VAL A 96 6.58 -4.66 14.80
N MET A 97 6.03 -4.92 15.99
CA MET A 97 5.53 -3.89 16.89
C MET A 97 6.64 -2.94 17.37
N ALA A 98 7.82 -3.47 17.73
CA ALA A 98 8.97 -2.65 18.10
C ALA A 98 9.47 -1.80 16.93
N ALA A 99 9.55 -2.36 15.73
CA ALA A 99 9.91 -1.62 14.51
C ALA A 99 8.90 -0.51 14.23
N VAL A 100 7.59 -0.80 14.26
CA VAL A 100 6.51 0.19 14.10
C VAL A 100 6.64 1.31 15.14
N PHE A 101 6.89 0.98 16.40
CA PHE A 101 7.07 1.97 17.47
C PHE A 101 8.30 2.86 17.20
N VAL A 102 9.45 2.29 16.83
CA VAL A 102 10.66 3.04 16.46
C VAL A 102 10.42 3.92 15.24
N LEU A 103 9.76 3.42 14.19
CA LEU A 103 9.41 4.24 13.02
C LEU A 103 8.51 5.41 13.43
N ILE A 104 7.47 5.18 14.23
CA ILE A 104 6.49 6.21 14.63
C ILE A 104 7.11 7.28 15.54
N PHE A 105 7.87 6.89 16.58
CA PHE A 105 8.36 7.85 17.57
C PHE A 105 9.69 8.50 17.20
N TYR A 106 10.54 7.86 16.39
CA TYR A 106 11.86 8.37 16.03
C TYR A 106 11.94 8.84 14.56
N PHE A 107 11.55 7.99 13.61
CA PHE A 107 11.73 8.31 12.18
C PHE A 107 10.66 9.23 11.60
N ILE A 108 9.38 9.12 12.00
CA ILE A 108 8.32 10.01 11.49
C ILE A 108 8.59 11.50 11.80
N PRO A 109 8.97 11.93 13.02
CA PRO A 109 9.21 13.35 13.28
C PRO A 109 10.46 13.92 12.58
N GLN A 110 11.48 13.10 12.27
CA GLN A 110 12.71 13.56 11.61
C GLN A 110 12.71 13.40 10.08
N TYR A 111 12.11 12.32 9.57
CA TYR A 111 12.25 11.87 8.18
C TYR A 111 10.92 11.58 7.47
N GLY A 112 9.77 11.70 8.15
CA GLY A 112 8.48 11.33 7.56
C GLY A 112 8.11 12.13 6.30
N GLN A 113 8.55 13.38 6.19
CA GLN A 113 8.28 14.24 5.02
C GLN A 113 9.33 14.10 3.90
N THR A 114 10.50 13.49 4.16
CA THR A 114 11.58 13.31 3.18
C THR A 114 11.67 11.88 2.64
N HIS A 115 11.32 10.87 3.45
CA HIS A 115 11.41 9.47 3.07
C HIS A 115 10.06 8.75 3.13
N ILE A 116 9.42 8.62 1.97
CA ILE A 116 8.18 7.85 1.72
C ILE A 116 8.17 6.46 2.38
N MET A 117 9.32 5.79 2.41
CA MET A 117 9.51 4.47 3.04
C MET A 117 9.14 4.43 4.53
N VAL A 118 9.17 5.55 5.26
CA VAL A 118 8.81 5.57 6.69
C VAL A 118 7.31 5.39 6.88
N TYR A 119 6.46 6.18 6.22
CA TYR A 119 5.01 6.01 6.33
C TYR A 119 4.54 4.68 5.72
N ILE A 120 5.13 4.29 4.58
CA ILE A 120 4.77 3.05 3.89
C ILE A 120 5.26 1.81 4.65
N GLY A 121 6.43 1.87 5.29
CA GLY A 121 6.91 0.83 6.20
C GLY A 121 5.95 0.61 7.36
N VAL A 122 5.52 1.68 8.05
CA VAL A 122 4.56 1.59 9.15
C VAL A 122 3.23 0.99 8.71
N CYS A 123 2.61 1.50 7.63
CA CYS A 123 1.30 0.98 7.21
C CYS A 123 1.38 -0.46 6.68
N SER A 124 2.51 -0.86 6.08
CA SER A 124 2.72 -2.24 5.59
C SER A 124 2.98 -3.24 6.73
N LEU A 125 3.77 -2.84 7.73
CA LEU A 125 4.06 -3.64 8.94
C LEU A 125 2.80 -3.87 9.79
N VAL A 126 2.04 -2.80 10.05
CA VAL A 126 0.75 -2.90 10.75
C VAL A 126 -0.27 -3.67 9.92
N GLY A 127 -0.28 -3.44 8.61
CA GLY A 127 -1.17 -4.12 7.67
C GLY A 127 -0.98 -5.64 7.63
N SER A 128 0.26 -6.14 7.67
CA SER A 128 0.50 -7.59 7.65
C SER A 128 -0.05 -8.30 8.91
N LEU A 129 0.09 -7.69 10.09
CA LEU A 129 -0.54 -8.19 11.33
C LEU A 129 -2.08 -8.11 11.26
N SER A 130 -2.61 -7.06 10.62
CA SER A 130 -4.05 -6.92 10.38
C SER A 130 -4.59 -8.06 9.52
N VAL A 131 -3.92 -8.40 8.41
CA VAL A 131 -4.35 -9.50 7.52
C VAL A 131 -4.37 -10.84 8.25
N MET A 132 -3.34 -11.15 9.05
CA MET A 132 -3.32 -12.39 9.85
C MET A 132 -4.47 -12.44 10.85
N SER A 133 -4.75 -11.31 11.52
CA SER A 133 -5.84 -11.20 12.49
C SER A 133 -7.22 -11.26 11.81
N VAL A 134 -7.40 -10.66 10.64
CA VAL A 134 -8.63 -10.75 9.83
C VAL A 134 -8.90 -12.18 9.36
N LYS A 135 -7.85 -12.93 8.97
CA LYS A 135 -7.99 -14.35 8.63
C LYS A 135 -8.48 -15.19 9.82
N ALA A 136 -7.98 -14.92 11.03
CA ALA A 136 -8.47 -15.54 12.26
C ALA A 136 -9.97 -15.24 12.51
N LEU A 137 -10.39 -13.99 12.32
CA LEU A 137 -11.80 -13.57 12.43
C LEU A 137 -12.69 -14.17 11.34
N GLY A 138 -12.19 -14.32 10.12
CA GLY A 138 -12.91 -14.95 9.01
C GLY A 138 -13.23 -16.41 9.29
N ILE A 139 -12.26 -17.16 9.82
CA ILE A 139 -12.45 -18.53 10.32
C ILE A 139 -13.49 -18.53 11.46
N ALA A 140 -13.39 -17.60 12.42
CA ALA A 140 -14.37 -17.46 13.51
C ALA A 140 -15.81 -17.25 13.01
N LEU A 141 -15.99 -16.36 12.03
CA LEU A 141 -17.29 -16.04 11.44
C LEU A 141 -17.83 -17.22 10.63
N LYS A 142 -16.99 -17.89 9.82
CA LYS A 142 -17.38 -19.08 9.05
C LYS A 142 -17.92 -20.18 9.97
N LEU A 143 -17.21 -20.48 11.05
CA LEU A 143 -17.63 -21.48 12.05
C LEU A 143 -18.90 -21.06 12.80
N THR A 144 -19.05 -19.76 13.10
CA THR A 144 -20.26 -19.19 13.70
C THR A 144 -21.48 -19.35 12.80
N PHE A 145 -21.37 -19.05 11.51
CA PHE A 145 -22.45 -19.29 10.54
C PHE A 145 -22.73 -20.78 10.31
N SER A 146 -21.75 -21.66 10.54
CA SER A 146 -21.94 -23.13 10.55
C SER A 146 -22.58 -23.67 11.84
N GLY A 147 -22.94 -22.81 12.80
CA GLY A 147 -23.70 -23.17 14.00
C GLY A 147 -22.88 -23.38 15.27
N MET A 148 -21.54 -23.30 15.21
CA MET A 148 -20.69 -23.33 16.40
C MET A 148 -20.38 -21.90 16.86
N ASN A 149 -20.95 -21.47 17.98
CA ASN A 149 -21.03 -20.05 18.35
C ASN A 149 -19.70 -19.43 18.84
N GLN A 150 -18.74 -19.30 17.92
CA GLN A 150 -17.34 -18.96 18.15
C GLN A 150 -17.13 -17.49 18.61
N LEU A 151 -18.16 -16.64 18.49
CA LEU A 151 -18.19 -15.25 18.97
C LEU A 151 -18.20 -15.12 20.51
N ILE A 152 -18.49 -16.21 21.24
CA ILE A 152 -18.46 -16.24 22.71
C ILE A 152 -17.01 -16.24 23.24
N TYR A 153 -16.05 -16.73 22.44
CA TYR A 153 -14.66 -16.85 22.87
C TYR A 153 -13.96 -15.48 22.95
N PRO A 154 -13.25 -15.16 24.05
CA PRO A 154 -12.53 -13.91 24.21
C PRO A 154 -11.41 -13.71 23.17
N GLN A 155 -10.85 -14.79 22.62
CA GLN A 155 -9.87 -14.78 21.53
C GLN A 155 -10.39 -13.99 20.30
N THR A 156 -11.65 -14.19 19.93
CA THR A 156 -12.28 -13.52 18.77
C THR A 156 -12.37 -12.01 19.00
N TRP A 157 -12.65 -11.58 20.24
CA TRP A 157 -12.68 -10.16 20.60
C TRP A 157 -11.28 -9.54 20.65
N ALA A 158 -10.27 -10.28 21.11
CA ALA A 158 -8.88 -9.84 21.07
C ALA A 158 -8.40 -9.58 19.63
N PHE A 159 -8.61 -10.52 18.70
CA PHE A 159 -8.30 -10.32 17.28
C PHE A 159 -9.10 -9.14 16.69
N THR A 160 -10.37 -8.96 17.06
CA THR A 160 -11.21 -7.85 16.58
C THR A 160 -10.62 -6.49 16.99
N ILE A 161 -10.18 -6.34 18.25
CA ILE A 161 -9.53 -5.12 18.74
C ILE A 161 -8.22 -4.87 17.97
N VAL A 162 -7.38 -5.89 17.80
CA VAL A 162 -6.12 -5.79 17.04
C VAL A 162 -6.39 -5.32 15.61
N VAL A 163 -7.36 -5.90 14.90
CA VAL A 163 -7.74 -5.46 13.55
C VAL A 163 -8.19 -4.00 13.55
N ILE A 164 -9.12 -3.59 14.42
CA ILE A 164 -9.62 -2.21 14.44
C ILE A 164 -8.46 -1.21 14.67
N THR A 165 -7.59 -1.46 15.65
CA THR A 165 -6.43 -0.60 15.91
C THR A 165 -5.44 -0.59 14.74
N CYS A 166 -5.19 -1.75 14.11
CA CYS A 166 -4.30 -1.84 12.96
C CYS A 166 -4.85 -1.09 11.75
N VAL A 167 -6.12 -1.27 11.41
CA VAL A 167 -6.77 -0.64 10.24
C VAL A 167 -6.81 0.89 10.39
N ILE A 168 -7.17 1.41 11.57
CA ILE A 168 -7.14 2.86 11.84
C ILE A 168 -5.72 3.41 11.66
N THR A 169 -4.72 2.70 12.18
CA THR A 169 -3.30 3.09 12.08
C THR A 169 -2.80 3.05 10.63
N GLN A 170 -3.08 1.97 9.91
CA GLN A 170 -2.72 1.75 8.51
C GLN A 170 -3.35 2.82 7.60
N MET A 171 -4.65 3.09 7.75
CA MET A 171 -5.37 4.08 6.94
C MET A 171 -4.88 5.51 7.22
N ASN A 172 -4.59 5.86 8.47
CA ASN A 172 -4.01 7.17 8.80
C ASN A 172 -2.64 7.38 8.15
N TYR A 173 -1.73 6.41 8.22
CA TYR A 173 -0.40 6.54 7.63
C TYR A 173 -0.39 6.41 6.10
N LEU A 174 -1.26 5.59 5.52
CA LEU A 174 -1.43 5.51 4.07
C LEU A 174 -1.96 6.83 3.50
N ASN A 175 -3.01 7.40 4.10
CA ASN A 175 -3.52 8.72 3.70
C ASN A 175 -2.43 9.80 3.81
N LYS A 176 -1.70 9.84 4.93
CA LYS A 176 -0.60 10.79 5.11
C LYS A 176 0.51 10.63 4.07
N ALA A 177 0.80 9.40 3.63
CA ALA A 177 1.75 9.15 2.55
C ALA A 177 1.22 9.62 1.18
N LEU A 178 -0.06 9.40 0.88
CA LEU A 178 -0.72 9.84 -0.35
C LEU A 178 -0.89 11.37 -0.43
N ASP A 179 -1.07 12.04 0.72
CA ASP A 179 -1.13 13.50 0.81
C ASP A 179 0.27 14.16 0.70
N THR A 180 1.33 13.47 1.14
CA THR A 180 2.71 14.01 1.13
C THR A 180 3.47 13.69 -0.18
N PHE A 181 3.24 12.52 -0.77
CA PHE A 181 4.02 12.00 -1.90
C PHE A 181 3.13 11.65 -3.09
N ASN A 182 3.67 11.75 -4.30
CA ASN A 182 2.97 11.37 -5.52
C ASN A 182 2.42 9.93 -5.42
N THR A 183 1.11 9.77 -5.55
CA THR A 183 0.40 8.49 -5.49
C THR A 183 0.95 7.46 -6.49
N ALA A 184 1.52 7.92 -7.60
CA ALA A 184 2.20 7.10 -8.60
C ALA A 184 3.46 6.38 -8.08
N VAL A 185 4.09 6.90 -7.02
CA VAL A 185 5.24 6.29 -6.35
C VAL A 185 4.81 5.56 -5.08
N VAL A 186 3.79 6.08 -4.38
CA VAL A 186 3.22 5.45 -3.18
C VAL A 186 2.64 4.07 -3.48
N SER A 187 1.77 3.95 -4.49
CA SER A 187 1.01 2.71 -4.73
C SER A 187 1.89 1.50 -5.02
N PRO A 188 2.91 1.57 -5.92
CA PRO A 188 3.81 0.43 -6.15
C PRO A 188 4.63 0.05 -4.92
N ILE A 189 5.21 1.03 -4.21
CA ILE A 189 6.05 0.76 -3.04
C ILE A 189 5.22 0.14 -1.91
N TYR A 190 4.01 0.66 -1.68
CA TYR A 190 3.06 0.07 -0.73
C TYR A 190 2.72 -1.36 -1.11
N TYR A 191 2.35 -1.62 -2.36
CA TYR A 191 2.04 -2.97 -2.84
C TYR A 191 3.22 -3.94 -2.60
N VAL A 192 4.46 -3.55 -2.95
CA VAL A 192 5.66 -4.37 -2.70
C VAL A 192 5.82 -4.70 -1.22
N MET A 193 5.84 -3.67 -0.37
CA MET A 193 6.16 -3.79 1.05
C MET A 193 5.06 -4.55 1.81
N PHE A 194 3.80 -4.19 1.59
CA PHE A 194 2.64 -4.84 2.19
C PHE A 194 2.55 -6.31 1.79
N THR A 195 2.71 -6.64 0.50
CA THR A 195 2.67 -8.03 0.02
C THR A 195 3.80 -8.85 0.64
N SER A 196 5.03 -8.35 0.60
CA SER A 196 6.21 -9.07 1.11
C SER A 196 6.09 -9.35 2.61
N LEU A 197 5.66 -8.36 3.38
CA LEU A 197 5.46 -8.51 4.83
C LEU A 197 4.27 -9.41 5.17
N THR A 198 3.20 -9.38 4.36
CA THR A 198 2.03 -10.25 4.54
C THR A 198 2.35 -11.71 4.23
N ILE A 199 3.09 -11.99 3.16
CA ILE A 199 3.58 -13.34 2.84
C ILE A 199 4.50 -13.83 3.96
N LEU A 200 5.46 -13.01 4.40
CA LEU A 200 6.37 -13.37 5.49
C LEU A 200 5.62 -13.69 6.80
N ALA A 201 4.65 -12.85 7.19
CA ALA A 201 3.80 -13.09 8.35
C ALA A 201 3.00 -14.40 8.22
N SER A 202 2.45 -14.67 7.02
CA SER A 202 1.69 -15.90 6.74
C SER A 202 2.56 -17.15 6.85
N VAL A 203 3.75 -17.16 6.26
CA VAL A 203 4.68 -18.29 6.29
C VAL A 203 5.14 -18.59 7.72
N ILE A 204 5.40 -17.56 8.52
CA ILE A 204 5.78 -17.72 9.93
C ILE A 204 4.60 -18.24 10.77
N MET A 205 3.38 -17.71 10.58
CA MET A 205 2.22 -18.07 11.40
C MET A 205 1.70 -19.50 11.11
N PHE A 206 1.58 -19.87 9.83
CA PHE A 206 1.05 -21.17 9.43
C PHE A 206 2.11 -22.28 9.32
N LYS A 207 3.40 -21.93 9.43
CA LYS A 207 4.54 -22.86 9.31
C LYS A 207 4.50 -23.68 8.01
N ASP A 208 4.03 -23.09 6.91
CA ASP A 208 3.81 -23.81 5.64
C ASP A 208 5.11 -24.20 4.92
N TRP A 209 6.26 -23.75 5.42
CA TRP A 209 7.61 -24.14 4.97
C TRP A 209 7.82 -25.66 4.92
N ASP A 210 7.25 -26.42 5.87
CA ASP A 210 7.41 -27.89 5.94
C ASP A 210 6.58 -28.66 4.89
N ARG A 211 5.66 -27.98 4.18
CA ARG A 211 4.66 -28.62 3.32
C ARG A 211 4.57 -28.03 1.91
N GLN A 212 5.05 -26.81 1.68
CA GLN A 212 5.17 -26.25 0.33
C GLN A 212 6.36 -26.85 -0.42
N ASN A 213 6.14 -27.19 -1.70
CA ASN A 213 7.24 -27.56 -2.58
C ASN A 213 8.11 -26.32 -2.87
N PRO A 214 9.45 -26.41 -2.90
CA PRO A 214 10.31 -25.25 -3.19
C PRO A 214 10.05 -24.65 -4.58
N THR A 215 9.56 -25.45 -5.54
CA THR A 215 9.10 -25.00 -6.85
C THR A 215 7.88 -24.07 -6.78
N GLN A 216 7.00 -24.28 -5.80
CA GLN A 216 5.81 -23.47 -5.58
C GLN A 216 6.20 -22.08 -5.08
N ILE A 217 7.03 -22.01 -4.03
CA ILE A 217 7.61 -20.77 -3.49
C ILE A 217 8.36 -19.98 -4.58
N MET A 218 9.16 -20.66 -5.40
CA MET A 218 9.87 -20.01 -6.52
C MET A 218 8.93 -19.48 -7.60
N THR A 219 7.79 -20.14 -7.84
CA THR A 219 6.80 -19.71 -8.83
C THR A 219 5.95 -18.55 -8.31
N GLU A 220 5.61 -18.54 -7.03
CA GLU A 220 4.99 -17.39 -6.33
C GLU A 220 5.91 -16.17 -6.34
N MET A 221 7.19 -16.34 -6.00
CA MET A 221 8.22 -15.29 -6.08
C MET A 221 8.36 -14.73 -7.51
N CYS A 222 8.38 -15.61 -8.51
CA CYS A 222 8.43 -15.22 -9.92
C CYS A 222 7.18 -14.43 -10.35
N GLY A 223 6.00 -14.92 -9.98
CA GLY A 223 4.72 -14.22 -10.21
C GLY A 223 4.69 -12.85 -9.54
N PHE A 224 5.17 -12.75 -8.30
CA PHE A 224 5.26 -11.48 -7.56
C PHE A 224 6.17 -10.49 -8.28
N VAL A 225 7.41 -10.87 -8.61
CA VAL A 225 8.35 -10.03 -9.38
C VAL A 225 7.77 -9.61 -10.73
N THR A 226 6.98 -10.46 -11.37
CA THR A 226 6.27 -10.14 -12.62
C THR A 226 5.20 -9.06 -12.43
N ILE A 227 4.38 -9.14 -11.36
CA ILE A 227 3.41 -8.08 -11.00
C ILE A 227 4.13 -6.77 -10.65
N LEU A 228 5.25 -6.83 -9.92
CA LEU A 228 6.04 -5.63 -9.59
C LEU A 228 6.55 -4.94 -10.84
N SER A 229 7.09 -5.73 -11.78
CA SER A 229 7.59 -5.25 -13.06
C SER A 229 6.47 -4.61 -13.89
N GLY A 230 5.30 -5.25 -13.98
CA GLY A 230 4.15 -4.72 -14.71
C GLY A 230 3.60 -3.42 -14.10
N THR A 231 3.49 -3.36 -12.77
CA THR A 231 3.01 -2.18 -12.04
C THR A 231 3.97 -1.00 -12.20
N PHE A 232 5.29 -1.22 -12.08
CA PHE A 232 6.29 -0.20 -12.32
C PHE A 232 6.26 0.31 -13.78
N LEU A 233 6.06 -0.57 -14.74
CA LEU A 233 5.97 -0.21 -16.16
C LEU A 233 4.70 0.61 -16.47
N LEU A 234 3.56 0.29 -15.83
CA LEU A 234 2.33 1.11 -15.88
C LEU A 234 2.59 2.53 -15.39
N HIS A 235 3.22 2.69 -14.22
CA HIS A 235 3.49 4.00 -13.64
C HIS A 235 4.47 4.82 -14.47
N LYS A 236 5.59 4.21 -14.92
CA LYS A 236 6.52 4.90 -15.84
C LYS A 236 5.86 5.31 -17.15
N THR A 237 4.91 4.52 -17.65
CA THR A 237 4.14 4.90 -18.85
C THR A 237 3.27 6.13 -18.59
N LYS A 238 2.60 6.20 -17.43
CA LYS A 238 1.80 7.36 -17.05
C LYS A 238 2.65 8.63 -16.95
N ASP A 239 3.79 8.57 -16.24
CA ASP A 239 4.72 9.70 -16.13
C ASP A 239 5.20 10.21 -17.50
N MET A 240 5.45 9.29 -18.45
CA MET A 240 5.86 9.64 -19.82
C MET A 240 4.74 10.31 -20.63
N VAL A 241 3.48 9.90 -20.45
CA VAL A 241 2.32 10.53 -21.11
C VAL A 241 2.06 11.92 -20.55
N ASP A 242 2.07 12.06 -19.22
CA ASP A 242 1.89 13.35 -18.54
C ASP A 242 3.02 14.33 -18.93
N GLY A 243 4.26 13.84 -19.08
CA GLY A 243 5.41 14.64 -19.52
C GLY A 243 5.50 14.97 -21.02
N HIS A 244 4.74 14.29 -21.89
CA HIS A 244 4.69 14.58 -23.34
C HIS A 244 3.53 15.50 -23.75
N SER A 245 2.67 15.90 -22.81
CA SER A 245 1.72 16.99 -23.05
C SER A 245 2.48 18.30 -23.23
N PRO A 246 2.48 18.94 -24.43
CA PRO A 246 3.13 20.22 -24.59
C PRO A 246 2.43 21.24 -23.69
N SER A 247 3.18 21.84 -22.77
CA SER A 247 2.68 22.85 -21.84
C SER A 247 2.33 24.15 -22.58
N LEU A 248 1.17 24.15 -23.24
CA LEU A 248 0.55 25.34 -23.83
C LEU A 248 -0.10 26.23 -22.73
N SER A 249 0.61 26.41 -21.62
CA SER A 249 0.39 27.53 -20.70
C SER A 249 1.37 28.63 -21.11
N SER A 250 0.87 29.57 -21.91
CA SER A 250 1.59 30.74 -22.37
C SER A 250 2.39 31.40 -21.24
N ARG A 251 3.71 31.57 -21.44
CA ARG A 251 4.45 32.60 -20.70
C ARG A 251 3.83 33.94 -21.08
N LEU A 252 3.09 34.55 -20.16
CA LEU A 252 2.77 35.97 -20.26
C LEU A 252 3.88 36.75 -19.54
N PRO A 253 4.79 37.43 -20.25
CA PRO A 253 5.83 38.23 -19.61
C PRO A 253 5.20 39.49 -19.02
N LYS A 254 5.35 39.69 -17.71
CA LYS A 254 4.86 40.88 -17.02
C LYS A 254 6.00 41.91 -16.86
N HIS A 255 6.27 42.68 -17.91
CA HIS A 255 6.83 44.03 -17.78
C HIS A 255 5.64 44.96 -17.42
N ALA A 256 5.75 45.86 -16.42
CA ALA A 256 6.50 47.12 -16.45
C ALA A 256 5.97 48.03 -17.59
N ASP A 257 5.34 49.19 -17.36
CA ASP A 257 5.06 49.97 -16.12
C ASP A 257 3.59 50.53 -16.19
N GLU A 258 3.04 51.47 -15.40
CA GLU A 258 3.59 52.48 -14.46
C GLU A 258 2.54 52.85 -13.36
N ASP A 259 2.72 54.01 -12.71
CA ASP A 259 1.93 54.76 -11.71
C ASP A 259 1.76 54.18 -10.29
N GLY A 260 2.15 54.82 -9.18
CA GLY A 260 2.70 56.16 -9.01
C GLY A 260 2.03 56.90 -7.85
N TYR A 261 2.47 56.69 -6.60
CA TYR A 261 2.38 57.67 -5.49
C TYR A 261 3.15 57.13 -4.25
N SER A 262 4.34 57.68 -4.02
CA SER A 262 4.99 57.69 -2.69
C SER A 262 5.22 59.15 -2.32
N GLU A 263 4.82 59.52 -1.10
CA GLU A 263 4.95 60.89 -0.61
C GLU A 263 6.42 61.34 -0.56
N GLY A 264 6.72 62.46 -1.19
CA GLY A 264 8.02 63.11 -1.09
C GLY A 264 8.04 64.15 0.03
N ILE A 265 8.98 64.03 0.96
CA ILE A 265 9.60 65.19 1.62
C ILE A 265 11.12 65.04 1.47
N PRO A 266 11.82 66.01 0.86
CA PRO A 266 13.24 65.88 0.53
C PRO A 266 14.16 66.37 1.65
N LEU A 267 15.43 65.93 1.66
CA LEU A 267 16.58 66.79 2.04
C LEU A 267 17.95 66.14 1.68
N ARG A 268 18.38 66.37 0.43
CA ARG A 268 19.75 66.66 -0.05
C ARG A 268 20.89 66.63 1.00
N THR A 269 21.92 65.80 0.79
CA THR A 269 23.36 66.12 1.05
C THR A 269 24.33 65.10 0.41
N GLN A 270 25.33 65.62 -0.32
CA GLN A 270 26.60 65.02 -0.80
C GLN A 270 26.65 63.62 -1.44
N GLU A 271 26.97 63.61 -2.73
CA GLU A 271 28.18 62.89 -3.19
C GLU A 271 29.21 63.90 -3.71
N SER A 272 30.49 63.53 -3.61
CA SER A 272 31.64 64.34 -4.03
C SER A 272 31.93 64.15 -5.52
N PHE A 273 31.89 65.24 -6.29
CA PHE A 273 32.46 65.23 -7.64
C PHE A 273 34.00 65.16 -7.55
N ARG A 274 34.61 64.20 -8.25
CA ARG A 274 36.04 64.17 -8.48
C ARG A 274 36.37 64.71 -9.87
N LEU A 275 37.27 65.71 -9.86
CA LEU A 275 38.28 66.03 -10.86
C LEU A 275 37.90 66.63 -12.22
N SER A 276 38.86 67.43 -12.67
CA SER A 276 39.02 68.13 -13.94
C SER A 276 39.09 67.24 -15.17
#